data_AF-A0A1Q9PY10-F1
#
_entry.id   AF-A0A1Q9PY10-F1
#
_cell.length_a   1.000
_cell.length_b   1.000
_cell.length_c   1.000
_cell.angle_alpha   90.00
_cell.angle_beta   90.00
_cell.angle_gamma   90.00
#
_symmetry.space_group_name_H-M   'P 1'
#
loop_
_entity.id
_entity.type
_entity.pdbx_description
1 polymer ?
#
loop_
_entity_poly.entity_id
_entity_poly.type
_entity_poly.pdbx_seq_one_letter_code
_entity_poly.pdbx_strand_id
1 'polypeptide(L)' 'MPKLVSKSTQRRLTTLKEYAVYKGEELLCVGDVVECAETLGVKITTIYTYAAKDRRKRAEKSKNPDRWTLAYAIDNEE' A
#
# COMPACT_ATOMS: atom_id res chain seq x y z
N MET A 1 -29.34 -25.08 2.10
CA MET A 1 -28.03 -25.74 1.94
C MET A 1 -26.92 -24.71 2.14
N PRO A 2 -26.24 -24.68 3.28
CA PRO A 2 -25.08 -23.80 3.47
C PRO A 2 -23.86 -24.44 2.77
N LYS A 3 -23.20 -23.69 1.89
CA LYS A 3 -21.99 -24.17 1.23
C LYS A 3 -20.84 -24.19 2.24
N LEU A 4 -20.34 -25.38 2.55
CA LEU A 4 -19.03 -25.57 3.15
C LEU A 4 -17.99 -24.91 2.22
N VAL A 5 -17.32 -23.87 2.73
CA VAL A 5 -16.05 -23.43 2.15
C VAL A 5 -14.96 -23.91 3.09
N SER A 6 -14.40 -25.07 2.76
CA SER A 6 -13.16 -25.57 3.33
C SER A 6 -12.01 -24.64 2.94
N LYS A 7 -11.40 -23.95 3.89
CA LYS A 7 -10.07 -23.38 3.68
C LYS A 7 -9.16 -23.76 4.83
N SER A 8 -8.80 -25.04 4.81
CA SER A 8 -7.48 -25.54 5.18
C SER A 8 -6.42 -24.77 4.40
N THR A 9 -5.96 -23.64 4.93
CA THR A 9 -4.64 -23.06 4.64
C THR A 9 -4.36 -22.14 5.81
N GLN A 10 -3.68 -22.66 6.83
CA GLN A 10 -2.91 -21.80 7.72
C GLN A 10 -1.96 -20.99 6.83
N ARG A 11 -2.36 -19.75 6.50
CA ARG A 11 -1.46 -18.81 5.84
C ARG A 11 -0.34 -18.55 6.83
N ARG A 12 0.90 -18.75 6.38
CA ARG A 12 2.10 -18.31 7.09
C ARG A 12 1.85 -16.88 7.58
N LEU A 13 2.15 -16.60 8.85
CA LEU A 13 2.27 -15.24 9.38
C LEU A 13 3.54 -14.60 8.77
N THR A 14 3.61 -14.51 7.44
CA THR A 14 4.54 -13.60 6.78
C THR A 14 3.99 -12.21 7.06
N THR A 15 4.69 -11.48 7.93
CA THR A 15 4.49 -10.08 8.27
C THR A 15 3.82 -9.31 7.13
N LEU A 16 2.50 -9.14 7.22
CA LEU A 16 1.74 -8.35 6.26
C LEU A 16 2.22 -6.92 6.45
N LYS A 17 2.93 -6.40 5.45
CA LYS A 17 3.41 -5.02 5.49
C LYS A 17 2.23 -4.11 5.22
N GLU A 18 1.91 -3.28 6.20
CA GLU A 18 0.93 -2.22 6.02
C GLU A 18 1.58 -1.06 5.28
N TYR A 19 0.78 -0.40 4.45
CA TYR A 19 1.19 0.76 3.69
C TYR A 19 0.23 1.91 3.97
N ALA A 20 0.77 3.10 4.19
CA ALA A 20 0.03 4.34 4.07
C ALA A 20 0.34 4.99 2.72
N VAL A 21 -0.71 5.26 1.94
CA VAL A 21 -0.60 5.94 0.64
C VAL A 21 -1.07 7.38 0.77
N TYR A 22 -0.20 8.30 0.37
CA TYR A 22 -0.43 9.73 0.37
C TYR A 22 -0.42 10.29 -1.04
N LYS A 23 -1.14 11.38 -1.24
CA LYS A 23 -1.01 12.26 -2.41
C LYS A 23 -0.76 13.68 -1.93
N GLY A 24 0.48 14.14 -2.04
CA GLY A 24 0.91 15.31 -1.29
C GLY A 24 0.78 15.06 0.21
N GLU A 25 0.01 15.91 0.89
CA GLU A 25 -0.31 15.79 2.32
C GLU A 25 -1.61 15.02 2.59
N GLU A 26 -2.39 14.70 1.55
CA GLU A 26 -3.66 13.99 1.70
C GLU A 26 -3.43 12.48 1.87
N LEU A 27 -3.95 11.91 2.95
CA LEU A 27 -3.95 10.46 3.16
C LEU A 27 -5.09 9.81 2.37
N LEU A 28 -4.75 8.92 1.44
CA LEU A 28 -5.73 8.25 0.58
C LEU A 28 -6.20 6.92 1.17
N CYS A 29 -5.26 6.10 1.67
CA CYS A 29 -5.58 4.81 2.28
C CYS A 29 -4.45 4.34 3.20
N VAL A 30 -4.81 3.50 4.16
CA VAL A 30 -3.91 2.76 5.04
C VAL A 30 -4.41 1.33 5.14
N GLY A 31 -3.52 0.35 5.04
CA GLY A 31 -3.85 -1.06 5.22
C GLY A 31 -2.89 -1.97 4.47
N ASP A 32 -3.32 -3.20 4.16
CA ASP A 32 -2.53 -4.12 3.35
C ASP A 32 -2.39 -3.60 1.91
N VAL A 33 -1.36 -4.10 1.20
CA VAL A 33 -1.11 -3.78 -0.21
C VAL A 33 -2.34 -4.10 -1.10
N VAL A 34 -3.11 -5.13 -0.74
CA VAL A 34 -4.31 -5.53 -1.47
C VAL A 34 -5.44 -4.53 -1.23
N GLU A 35 -5.70 -4.18 0.03
CA GLU A 35 -6.74 -3.20 0.42
C GLU A 35 -6.46 -1.83 -0.20
N CYS A 36 -5.19 -1.40 -0.18
CA CYS A 36 -4.76 -0.15 -0.79
C CYS A 36 -4.97 -0.17 -2.31
N ALA A 37 -4.64 -1.28 -2.97
CA ALA A 37 -4.82 -1.45 -4.40
C ALA A 37 -6.30 -1.41 -4.81
N GLU A 38 -7.17 -2.10 -4.05
CA GLU A 38 -8.62 -2.11 -4.27
C GLU A 38 -9.25 -0.73 -4.04
N THR A 39 -8.89 -0.06 -2.94
CA THR A 39 -9.40 1.27 -2.59
C THR A 39 -9.03 2.31 -3.66
N LEU A 40 -7.81 2.25 -4.18
CA LEU A 40 -7.31 3.18 -5.20
C LEU A 40 -7.67 2.76 -6.63
N GLY A 41 -8.22 1.56 -6.84
CA GLY A 41 -8.49 1.01 -8.17
C GLY A 41 -7.22 0.79 -9.02
N VAL A 42 -6.08 0.52 -8.37
CA VAL A 42 -4.78 0.32 -9.04
C VAL A 42 -4.29 -1.12 -8.88
N LYS A 43 -3.22 -1.48 -9.61
CA LYS A 43 -2.59 -2.80 -9.43
C LYS A 43 -1.76 -2.83 -8.15
N ILE A 44 -1.65 -4.00 -7.53
CA ILE A 44 -0.76 -4.23 -6.38
C ILE A 44 0.69 -3.81 -6.70
N THR A 45 1.17 -4.09 -7.93
CA THR A 45 2.51 -3.66 -8.39
C THR A 45 2.69 -2.14 -8.40
N THR A 46 1.60 -1.39 -8.56
CA THR A 46 1.61 0.07 -8.50
C THR A 46 1.84 0.56 -7.07
N ILE A 47 1.30 -0.12 -6.05
CA ILE A 47 1.56 0.22 -4.64
C ILE A 47 3.05 0.05 -4.30
N TYR A 48 3.68 -1.05 -4.76
CA TYR A 48 5.13 -1.21 -4.61
C TYR A 48 5.93 -0.12 -5.33
N THR A 49 5.44 0.32 -6.49
CA THR A 49 6.04 1.45 -7.21
C THR A 49 5.91 2.75 -6.41
N TYR A 50 4.76 2.98 -5.76
CA TYR A 50 4.54 4.14 -4.88
C TYR A 50 5.47 4.12 -3.66
N ALA A 51 5.81 2.93 -3.17
CA ALA A 51 6.74 2.74 -2.06
C ALA A 51 8.22 2.83 -2.45
N ALA A 52 8.54 2.90 -3.74
CA ALA A 52 9.91 2.83 -4.22
C ALA A 52 10.73 4.08 -3.83
N LYS A 53 11.98 3.85 -3.37
CA LYS A 53 12.88 4.93 -2.91
C LYS A 53 13.22 5.95 -3.99
N ASP A 54 13.36 5.51 -5.24
CA ASP A 54 13.62 6.38 -6.39
C ASP A 54 12.44 7.30 -6.68
N ARG A 55 11.20 6.81 -6.53
CA ARG A 55 9.99 7.63 -6.68
C ARG A 55 9.93 8.74 -5.64
N ARG A 56 10.26 8.42 -4.38
CA ARG A 56 10.35 9.42 -3.31
C ARG A 56 11.38 10.51 -3.61
N LYS A 57 12.59 10.12 -4.02
CA LYS A 57 13.64 11.08 -4.43
C LYS A 57 13.20 12.00 -5.58
N ARG A 58 12.36 11.50 -6.50
CA ARG A 58 11.81 12.31 -7.59
C ARG A 58 10.73 13.27 -7.11
N ALA A 59 9.88 12.84 -6.16
CA ALA A 59 8.88 13.70 -5.55
C ALA A 59 9.53 14.85 -4.76
N GLU A 60 10.57 14.57 -3.96
CA GLU A 60 11.33 15.57 -3.19
C GLU A 60 11.99 16.64 -4.07
N LYS A 61 12.43 16.27 -5.28
CA LYS A 61 13.03 17.20 -6.25
C LYS A 61 12.00 17.90 -7.13
N SER A 62 10.72 17.56 -7.00
CA SER A 62 9.67 18.13 -7.83
C SER A 62 9.30 19.53 -7.37
N LYS A 63 8.92 20.39 -8.32
CA LYS A 63 8.39 21.73 -8.01
C LYS A 63 6.99 21.68 -7.41
N ASN A 64 6.27 20.57 -7.62
CA ASN A 64 4.87 20.41 -7.19
C ASN A 64 4.72 19.09 -6.41
N PRO A 65 5.04 19.08 -5.11
CA PRO A 65 4.98 17.86 -4.29
C PRO A 65 3.55 17.29 -4.19
N ASP A 66 2.52 18.13 -4.19
CA ASP A 66 1.12 17.75 -3.99
C ASP A 66 0.55 16.81 -5.06
N ARG A 67 1.17 16.79 -6.24
CA ARG A 67 0.75 15.93 -7.34
C ARG A 67 1.21 14.48 -7.18
N TRP A 68 2.22 14.24 -6.34
CA TRP A 68 2.86 12.93 -6.24
C TRP A 68 2.11 12.00 -5.30
N THR A 69 1.85 10.78 -5.79
CA THR A 69 1.38 9.67 -4.97
C THR A 69 2.56 8.84 -4.49
N LEU A 70 2.68 8.69 -3.17
CA LEU A 70 3.75 7.98 -2.48
C LEU A 70 3.16 7.01 -1.46
N ALA A 71 3.80 5.87 -1.28
CA ALA A 71 3.45 4.91 -0.24
C ALA A 71 4.60 4.79 0.77
N TYR A 72 4.24 4.61 2.03
CA TYR A 72 5.15 4.45 3.16
C TYR A 72 4.80 3.13 3.82
N ALA A 73 5.76 2.21 3.89
CA ALA A 73 5.60 1.01 4.69
C ALA A 73 5.53 1.44 6.16
N ILE A 74 4.46 1.05 6.83
CA ILE A 74 4.33 1.21 8.27
C ILE A 74 4.85 -0.10 8.85
N ASP A 75 6.05 -0.03 9.41
CA ASP A 75 6.53 -1.09 10.29
C ASP A 75 5.87 -0.79 11.65
N ASN A 76 4.79 -1.49 11.97
CA ASN A 76 4.24 -1.56 13.33
C ASN A 76 5.26 -2.31 14.21
N GLU A 77 6.36 -1.64 14.55
CA GLU A 77 7.23 -2.04 15.66
C GLU A 77 6.59 -1.49 16.95
N GLU A 78 6.10 -2.41 17.77
CA GLU A 78 5.69 -2.17 19.16
C GLU A 78 6.91 -1.83 20.04
#